data_AF-A0A7X0LNM6-F1
#
_entry.id   AF-A0A7X0LNM6-F1
#
_cell.length_a   1.000
_cell.length_b   1.000
_cell.length_c   1.000
_cell.angle_alpha   90.00
_cell.angle_beta   90.00
_cell.angle_gamma   90.00
#
_symmetry.space_group_name_H-M   'P 1'
#
loop_
_entity.id
_entity.type
_entity.pdbx_description
1 polymer ?
#
loop_
_entity_poly.entity_id
_entity_poly.type
_entity_poly.pdbx_seq_one_letter_code
_entity_poly.pdbx_strand_id
1 'polypeptide(L)'
;MSSVTRKYSISIPEDLAESVRAKVGPGNFSAFVTALIEREVQRGNLRELIDAAELQHGPVDRAAVEARRAALRGEALDGEMRDSEARDGANAGTRSKKAAA
;
A
#
# COMPACT_ATOMS: atom_id res chain seq x y z
N MET A 1 22.58 16.60 -9.01
CA MET A 1 23.00 17.94 -8.52
C MET A 1 24.09 17.72 -7.49
N SER A 2 25.30 18.24 -7.69
CA SER A 2 26.38 18.15 -6.72
C SER A 2 26.04 19.01 -5.50
N SER A 3 25.55 18.39 -4.43
CA SER A 3 25.30 19.10 -3.18
C SER A 3 26.63 19.33 -2.45
N VAL A 4 26.94 20.59 -2.14
CA VAL A 4 28.04 20.92 -1.23
C VAL A 4 27.69 20.41 0.17
N THR A 5 28.47 19.47 0.70
CA THR A 5 28.27 18.96 2.06
C THR A 5 28.88 19.93 3.08
N ARG A 6 28.11 20.29 4.11
CA ARG A 6 28.61 21.03 5.28
C ARG A 6 28.47 20.17 6.52
N LYS A 7 29.46 20.23 7.41
CA LYS A 7 29.41 19.54 8.71
C LYS A 7 28.54 20.33 9.68
N TYR A 8 27.54 19.64 10.25
CA TYR A 8 26.76 20.12 11.39
C TYR A 8 27.00 19.17 12.57
N SER A 9 26.99 19.70 13.80
CA SER A 9 27.16 18.90 15.02
C SER A 9 25.85 18.85 15.77
N ILE A 10 25.43 17.64 16.16
CA ILE A 10 24.23 17.39 16.96
C ILE A 10 24.60 16.46 18.12
N SER A 11 23.94 16.65 19.27
CA SER A 11 24.06 15.73 20.40
C SER A 11 22.99 14.65 20.28
N ILE A 12 23.38 13.39 20.46
CA ILE A 12 22.51 12.22 20.47
C ILE A 12 22.83 11.36 21.68
N PRO A 13 21.86 10.64 22.27
CA PRO A 13 22.13 9.67 23.32
C PRO A 13 23.15 8.62 22.88
N GLU A 14 24.11 8.30 23.74
CA GLU A 14 25.19 7.36 23.45
C GLU A 14 24.64 5.98 23.06
N ASP A 15 23.74 5.42 23.87
CA ASP A 15 23.11 4.12 23.63
C ASP A 15 22.48 4.02 22.24
N LEU A 16 21.84 5.11 21.78
CA LEU A 16 21.24 5.18 20.45
C LEU A 16 22.29 5.25 19.35
N ALA A 17 23.33 6.07 19.55
CA ALA A 17 24.43 6.20 18.60
C ALA A 17 25.15 4.86 18.39
N GLU A 18 25.43 4.13 19.48
CA GLU A 18 26.08 2.83 19.44
C GLU A 18 25.17 1.77 18.79
N SER A 19 23.89 1.73 19.17
CA SER A 19 22.92 0.82 18.55
C SER A 19 22.83 1.00 17.04
N VAL A 20 22.82 2.24 16.57
CA VAL A 20 22.81 2.56 15.14
C VAL A 20 24.14 2.15 14.49
N ARG A 21 25.29 2.48 15.10
CA ARG A 21 26.61 2.08 14.59
C ARG A 21 26.74 0.56 14.45
N ALA A 22 26.27 -0.20 15.44
CA ALA A 22 26.26 -1.66 15.39
C ALA A 22 25.39 -2.18 14.23
N LYS A 23 24.25 -1.53 13.96
CA LYS A 23 23.33 -1.92 12.89
C LYS A 23 23.84 -1.58 11.48
N VAL A 24 24.47 -0.41 11.29
CA VAL A 24 24.86 0.10 9.95
C VAL A 24 26.31 -0.20 9.58
N GLY A 25 27.12 -0.60 10.56
CA GLY A 25 28.53 -0.88 10.39
C GLY A 25 29.44 0.36 10.42
N PRO A 26 30.77 0.14 10.46
CA PRO A 26 31.75 1.21 10.57
C PRO A 26 31.71 2.14 9.35
N GLY A 27 31.82 3.44 9.58
CA GLY A 27 31.86 4.46 8.52
C GLY A 27 30.51 4.82 7.89
N ASN A 28 29.45 4.06 8.13
CA ASN A 28 28.14 4.28 7.50
C ASN A 28 27.19 5.18 8.31
N PHE A 29 27.61 5.68 9.47
CA PHE A 29 26.74 6.44 10.37
C PHE A 29 26.21 7.73 9.73
N SER A 30 27.09 8.53 9.09
CA SER A 30 26.68 9.77 8.43
C SER A 30 25.74 9.52 7.25
N ALA A 31 26.05 8.53 6.41
CA ALA A 31 25.21 8.15 5.28
C ALA A 31 23.83 7.69 5.73
N PHE A 32 23.77 6.90 6.81
CA PHE A 32 22.50 6.48 7.41
C PHE A 32 21.68 7.66 7.91
N VAL A 33 22.30 8.60 8.65
CA VAL A 33 21.61 9.78 9.16
C VAL A 33 21.11 10.67 8.01
N THR A 34 21.92 10.87 6.97
CA THR A 34 21.50 11.61 5.77
C THR A 34 20.27 10.96 5.13
N ALA A 35 20.32 9.65 4.86
CA ALA A 35 19.19 8.94 4.26
C ALA A 35 17.94 8.97 5.15
N LEU A 36 18.11 8.91 6.47
CA LEU A 36 17.01 9.03 7.41
C LEU A 36 16.37 10.42 7.32
N ILE A 37 17.16 11.49 7.39
CA ILE A 37 16.66 12.87 7.30
C ILE A 37 15.92 13.09 5.98
N GLU A 38 16.48 12.63 4.85
CA GLU A 38 15.83 12.74 3.55
C GLU A 38 14.47 12.04 3.54
N ARG A 39 14.39 10.82 4.08
CA ARG A 39 13.12 10.07 4.20
C ARG A 39 12.12 10.78 5.10
N GLU A 40 12.57 11.38 6.21
CA GLU A 40 11.71 12.13 7.12
C GLU A 40 11.11 13.36 6.44
N VAL A 41 11.92 14.14 5.70
CA VAL A 41 11.46 15.30 4.92
C VAL A 41 10.46 14.87 3.86
N GLN A 42 10.77 13.82 3.09
CA GLN A 42 9.86 13.30 2.07
C GLN A 42 8.53 12.84 2.67
N ARG A 43 8.55 12.21 3.85
CA ARG A 43 7.32 11.78 4.52
C ARG A 43 6.49 12.98 5.01
N GLY A 44 7.15 14.03 5.51
CA GLY A 44 6.49 15.29 5.87
C GLY A 44 5.76 15.89 4.67
N ASN A 45 6.46 16.08 3.56
CA ASN A 45 5.88 16.63 2.32
C ASN A 45 4.73 15.76 1.81
N LEU A 46 4.87 14.42 1.85
CA LEU A 46 3.80 13.52 1.46
C LEU A 46 2.57 13.66 2.37
N ARG A 47 2.78 13.86 3.68
CA ARG A 47 1.69 14.05 4.63
C ARG A 47 0.91 15.32 4.33
N GLU A 48 1.60 16.42 4.02
CA GLU A 48 0.96 17.68 3.62
C GLU A 48 0.09 17.52 2.38
N LEU A 49 0.57 16.78 1.38
CA LEU A 49 -0.21 16.49 0.17
C LEU A 49 -1.45 15.63 0.45
N ILE A 50 -1.32 14.64 1.34
CA ILE A 50 -2.45 13.80 1.76
C ILE A 50 -3.47 14.66 2.49
N ASP A 51 -3.05 15.46 3.47
CA ASP A 51 -3.95 16.31 4.26
C ASP A 51 -4.70 17.30 3.35
N ALA A 52 -4.01 17.89 2.35
CA ALA A 52 -4.62 18.78 1.37
C ALA A 52 -5.65 18.06 0.46
N ALA A 53 -5.42 16.79 0.12
CA ALA A 53 -6.34 15.99 -0.67
C ALA A 53 -7.56 15.54 0.15
N GLU A 54 -7.35 15.12 1.40
CA GLU A 54 -8.43 14.71 2.31
C GLU A 54 -9.34 15.88 2.68
N LEU A 55 -8.80 17.10 2.77
CA LEU A 55 -9.60 18.31 2.96
C LEU A 55 -10.55 18.57 1.78
N GLN A 56 -10.13 18.25 0.55
CA GLN A 56 -10.92 18.50 -0.66
C GLN A 56 -11.91 17.37 -0.97
N HIS A 57 -11.56 16.12 -0.66
CA HIS A 57 -12.29 14.94 -1.12
C HIS A 57 -12.86 14.08 0.01
N GLY A 58 -12.54 14.40 1.26
CA GLY A 58 -12.79 13.54 2.41
C GLY A 58 -11.69 12.48 2.60
N PRO A 59 -11.72 11.76 3.74
CA PRO A 59 -10.74 10.73 4.05
C PRO A 59 -10.78 9.56 3.06
N VAL A 60 -9.64 8.93 2.83
CA VAL A 60 -9.53 7.82 1.88
C VAL A 60 -10.20 6.56 2.42
N ASP A 61 -11.21 6.04 1.71
CA ASP A 61 -11.81 4.73 2.01
C ASP A 61 -10.93 3.58 1.54
N ARG A 62 -10.42 2.80 2.51
CA ARG A 62 -9.54 1.66 2.26
C ARG A 62 -10.24 0.52 1.50
N ALA A 63 -11.53 0.30 1.73
CA ALA A 63 -12.27 -0.76 1.03
C ALA A 63 -12.40 -0.43 -0.46
N ALA A 64 -12.75 0.82 -0.78
CA ALA A 64 -12.79 1.30 -2.16
C ALA A 64 -11.42 1.24 -2.86
N VAL A 65 -10.32 1.55 -2.14
CA VAL A 65 -8.96 1.45 -2.68
C VAL A 65 -8.60 -0.01 -3.00
N GLU A 66 -8.87 -0.95 -2.11
CA GLU A 66 -8.56 -2.36 -2.34
C GLU A 66 -9.43 -2.96 -3.46
N ALA A 67 -10.71 -2.61 -3.54
CA ALA A 67 -11.57 -3.01 -4.66
C ALA A 67 -11.02 -2.51 -6.01
N ARG A 68 -10.58 -1.24 -6.08
CA ARG A 68 -9.94 -0.69 -7.29
C ARG A 68 -8.61 -1.37 -7.61
N ARG A 69 -7.80 -1.69 -6.60
CA ARG A 69 -6.53 -2.42 -6.78
C ARG A 69 -6.76 -3.84 -7.33
N ALA A 70 -7.73 -4.57 -6.80
CA ALA A 70 -8.11 -5.89 -7.29
C ALA A 70 -8.58 -5.82 -8.75
N ALA A 71 -9.39 -4.81 -9.10
CA ALA A 71 -9.79 -4.58 -10.48
C ALA A 71 -8.60 -4.32 -11.41
N LEU A 72 -7.63 -3.50 -11.00
CA LEU A 72 -6.41 -3.21 -11.78
C LEU A 72 -5.49 -4.42 -11.95
N ARG A 73 -5.48 -5.35 -10.98
CA ARG A 73 -4.74 -6.62 -11.08
C ARG A 73 -5.49 -7.69 -11.89
N GLY A 74 -6.74 -7.44 -12.27
CA GLY A 74 -7.60 -8.38 -12.99
C GLY A 74 -8.32 -9.39 -12.08
N GLU A 75 -8.17 -9.29 -10.76
CA GLU A 75 -8.74 -10.24 -9.77
C GLU A 75 -10.25 -10.03 -9.57
N ALA A 76 -10.77 -8.86 -9.91
CA ALA A 76 -12.19 -8.53 -9.71
C ALA A 76 -13.14 -9.14 -10.75
N LEU A 77 -12.62 -9.63 -11.89
CA LEU A 77 -13.46 -10.08 -13.02
C LEU A 77 -13.85 -11.56 -12.96
N ASP A 78 -13.29 -12.34 -12.04
CA ASP A 78 -13.48 -13.80 -11.99
C ASP A 78 -14.62 -14.24 -11.06
N GLY A 79 -15.11 -13.34 -10.20
CA GLY A 79 -16.12 -13.63 -9.17
C GLY A 79 -17.56 -13.55 -9.67
N GLU A 80 -17.87 -12.62 -10.58
CA GLU A 80 -19.25 -12.39 -11.04
C GLU A 80 -19.70 -13.38 -12.13
N MET A 81 -18.77 -14.08 -12.81
CA MET A 81 -19.10 -15.03 -13.87
C MET A 81 -19.46 -16.43 -13.34
N ARG A 82 -19.01 -16.81 -12.14
CA ARG A 82 -19.31 -18.14 -11.55
C ARG A 82 -20.72 -18.25 -10.97
N ASP A 83 -21.32 -17.14 -10.58
CA ASP A 83 -22.67 -17.13 -9.99
C ASP A 83 -23.79 -17.17 -11.03
N SER A 84 -23.50 -16.85 -12.30
CA SER A 84 -24.46 -16.91 -13.40
C SER A 84 -24.53 -18.28 -14.07
N GLU A 85 -23.40 -18.99 -14.25
CA GLU A 85 -23.38 -20.35 -14.82
C GLU A 85 -23.99 -21.42 -13.90
N ALA A 86 -23.93 -21.23 -12.57
CA ALA A 86 -24.53 -22.17 -11.62
C ALA A 86 -26.07 -22.13 -11.61
N ARG A 87 -26.69 -21.05 -12.11
CA ARG A 87 -28.16 -20.91 -12.18
C ARG A 87 -28.76 -21.48 -13.46
N ASP A 88 -28.02 -21.46 -14.57
CA ASP A 88 -28.55 -21.90 -15.88
C ASP A 88 -28.49 -23.42 -16.07
N GLY A 89 -27.54 -24.11 -15.41
CA GLY A 89 -27.41 -25.58 -15.45
C GLY A 89 -28.51 -26.36 -14.69
N ALA A 90 -29.26 -25.71 -13.78
CA ALA A 90 -30.23 -26.37 -12.92
C ALA A 90 -31.66 -26.45 -13.51
N ASN A 91 -31.96 -25.71 -14.60
CA ASN A 91 -33.32 -25.60 -15.15
C ASN A 91 -33.60 -26.56 -16.35
N ALA A 92 -32.62 -27.35 -16.80
CA ALA A 92 -32.78 -28.24 -17.95
C ALA A 92 -33.36 -29.64 -17.61
N GLY A 93 -33.58 -29.96 -16.32
CA GLY A 93 -33.82 -31.35 -15.88
C GLY A 93 -35.28 -31.78 -15.61
N THR A 94 -36.27 -30.90 -15.60
CA THR A 94 -37.58 -31.20 -14.95
C THR A 94 -38.82 -31.20 -15.85
N ARG A 95 -38.70 -31.48 -17.16
CA ARG A 95 -39.88 -31.60 -18.07
C ARG A 95 -40.10 -32.96 -18.73
N SER A 96 -39.63 -34.07 -18.15
CA SER A 96 -39.97 -35.42 -18.63
C SER A 96 -40.44 -36.35 -17.50
N LYS A 97 -41.65 -36.13 -17.01
CA LYS A 97 -42.55 -37.17 -16.46
C LYS A 97 -43.92 -36.59 -16.10
N LYS A 98 -44.78 -36.45 -17.10
CA LYS A 98 -46.24 -36.51 -16.92
C LYS A 98 -46.74 -37.47 -18.00
N ALA A 99 -46.55 -38.76 -17.75
CA ALA A 99 -47.62 -39.65 -17.29
C ALA A 99 -48.75 -39.73 -18.33
N ALA A 100 -48.59 -40.73 -19.20
CA ALA A 100 -49.61 -41.26 -20.08
C ALA A 100 -50.82 -41.70 -19.25
N ALA A 101 -52.01 -41.39 -19.78
CA ALA A 101 -53.29 -41.95 -19.43
C ALA A 101 -53.89 -42.51 -20.72
#